data_AF-A0A973SMS8-F1
#
_entry.id   AF-A0A973SMS8-F1
#
_cell.length_a   1.000
_cell.length_b   1.000
_cell.length_c   1.000
_cell.angle_alpha   90.00
_cell.angle_beta   90.00
_cell.angle_gamma   90.00
#
_symmetry.space_group_name_H-M   'P 1'
#
loop_
_entity.id
_entity.type
_entity.pdbx_description
1 polymer ?
#
loop_
_entity_poly.entity_id
_entity_poly.type
_entity_poly.pdbx_seq_one_letter_code
_entity_poly.pdbx_strand_id
1 'polypeptide(L)'
;LVQEANRINATVWPIDDHSYLVTATRGSIAAATDGFRVLPFAARIRDELGLAVEVGVGMGRTTHDAESHARAALARSQAGKQAQGFAVDREGRALIPAPRMPPTGSTTLKPKGVEVLARLAAKLEGGDTVVDAEGAGKMLGVTPRTARRLLRTLVDEGLAWPLPPNRTPQPGRPRQLYRLIVEKLGPR
;
A
#
# COMPACT_ATOMS: atom_id res chain seq x y z
N LEU A 1 23.45 -3.43 1.57
CA LEU A 1 23.30 -2.17 0.81
C LEU A 1 23.84 -2.27 -0.62
N VAL A 2 25.13 -2.60 -0.83
CA VAL A 2 25.75 -2.65 -2.18
C VAL A 2 25.01 -3.60 -3.15
N GLN A 3 24.59 -4.79 -2.70
CA GLN A 3 23.79 -5.72 -3.52
C GLN A 3 22.43 -5.14 -3.92
N GLU A 4 21.78 -4.36 -3.05
CA GLU A 4 20.46 -3.80 -3.31
C GLU A 4 20.54 -2.59 -4.25
N ALA A 5 21.61 -1.80 -4.13
CA ALA A 5 21.90 -0.70 -5.03
C ALA A 5 22.18 -1.16 -6.46
N ASN A 6 22.91 -2.26 -6.63
CA ASN A 6 23.15 -2.85 -7.95
C ASN A 6 21.86 -3.31 -8.65
N ARG A 7 20.83 -3.76 -7.90
CA ARG A 7 19.52 -4.13 -8.51
C ARG A 7 18.77 -2.95 -9.12
N ILE A 8 19.06 -1.72 -8.67
CA ILE A 8 18.38 -0.50 -9.08
C ILE A 8 19.29 0.44 -9.88
N ASN A 9 20.42 -0.04 -10.39
CA ASN A 9 21.46 0.76 -11.04
C ASN A 9 21.83 2.01 -10.22
N ALA A 10 22.03 1.82 -8.91
CA ALA A 10 22.48 2.86 -8.00
C ALA A 10 23.93 2.61 -7.58
N THR A 11 24.64 3.69 -7.31
CA THR A 11 25.98 3.65 -6.70
C THR A 11 25.85 4.00 -5.22
N VAL A 12 26.58 3.30 -4.36
CA VAL A 12 26.61 3.56 -2.91
C VAL A 12 28.00 4.00 -2.51
N TRP A 13 28.07 5.07 -1.74
CA TRP A 13 29.29 5.57 -1.14
C TRP A 13 29.10 5.69 0.38
N PRO A 14 29.96 5.09 1.20
CA PRO A 14 29.95 5.37 2.63
C PRO A 14 30.39 6.82 2.86
N ILE A 15 29.65 7.55 3.70
CA ILE A 15 30.04 8.89 4.18
C ILE A 15 30.75 8.75 5.52
N ASP A 16 30.18 7.95 6.42
CA ASP A 16 30.71 7.64 7.75
C ASP A 16 30.27 6.23 8.18
N ASP A 17 30.54 5.85 9.43
CA ASP A 17 30.26 4.51 9.98
C ASP A 17 28.76 4.14 9.97
N HIS A 18 27.87 5.13 9.88
CA HIS A 18 26.43 4.96 9.99
C HIS A 18 25.63 5.60 8.84
N SER A 19 26.31 6.30 7.92
CA SER A 19 25.69 7.07 6.84
C SER A 19 26.22 6.67 5.48
N TYR A 20 25.29 6.49 4.53
CA TYR A 20 25.59 6.10 3.16
C TYR A 20 24.91 7.05 2.18
N LEU A 21 25.66 7.49 1.17
CA LEU A 21 25.13 8.19 0.01
C LEU A 21 24.74 7.17 -1.06
N VAL A 22 23.50 7.24 -1.52
CA VAL A 22 23.03 6.43 -2.65
C VAL A 22 22.68 7.36 -3.80
N THR A 23 23.35 7.20 -4.94
CA THR A 23 23.05 7.93 -6.17
C THR A 23 22.38 7.01 -7.17
N ALA A 24 21.19 7.38 -7.63
CA ALA A 24 20.48 6.64 -8.65
C ALA A 24 19.58 7.56 -9.47
N THR A 25 19.04 7.02 -10.57
CA THR A 25 18.04 7.75 -11.36
C THR A 25 16.71 7.84 -10.62
N ARG A 26 15.92 8.89 -10.89
CA ARG A 26 14.56 9.04 -10.33
C ARG A 26 13.71 7.80 -10.60
N GLY A 27 13.77 7.25 -11.81
CA GLY A 27 12.97 6.10 -12.22
C GLY A 27 13.29 4.85 -11.41
N SER A 28 14.56 4.59 -11.13
CA SER A 28 14.96 3.41 -10.36
C SER A 28 14.61 3.51 -8.88
N ILE A 29 14.77 4.69 -8.26
CA ILE A 29 14.31 4.90 -6.88
C ILE A 29 12.78 4.83 -6.81
N ALA A 30 12.06 5.44 -7.75
CA ALA A 30 10.61 5.40 -7.80
C ALA A 30 10.08 3.96 -7.92
N ALA A 31 10.67 3.14 -8.81
CA ALA A 31 10.28 1.74 -8.95
C ALA A 31 10.54 0.94 -7.66
N ALA A 32 11.68 1.17 -7.01
CA ALA A 32 12.04 0.50 -5.76
C ALA A 32 11.22 0.96 -4.54
N THR A 33 10.56 2.12 -4.61
CA THR A 33 9.85 2.73 -3.46
C THR A 33 8.34 2.89 -3.70
N ASP A 34 7.79 2.21 -4.72
CA ASP A 34 6.40 2.38 -5.17
C ASP A 34 6.00 3.85 -5.36
N GLY A 35 6.85 4.59 -6.09
CA GLY A 35 6.70 6.02 -6.31
C GLY A 35 6.94 6.85 -5.05
N PHE A 36 7.97 6.52 -4.26
CA PHE A 36 8.35 7.21 -3.02
C PHE A 36 7.33 7.07 -1.88
N ARG A 37 6.55 5.99 -1.88
CA ARG A 37 5.55 5.68 -0.85
C ARG A 37 6.09 4.78 0.25
N VAL A 38 6.97 3.85 -0.10
CA VAL A 38 7.47 2.83 0.82
C VAL A 38 8.98 2.77 0.78
N LEU A 39 9.55 2.37 1.91
CA LEU A 39 10.97 2.08 2.06
C LEU A 39 11.13 0.57 2.29
N PRO A 40 11.08 -0.26 1.23
CA PRO A 40 11.03 -1.70 1.41
C PRO A 40 12.30 -2.26 2.06
N PHE A 41 13.42 -1.57 1.90
CA PHE A 41 14.67 -1.94 2.55
C PHE A 41 14.71 -1.56 4.04
N ALA A 42 13.93 -0.58 4.51
CA ALA A 42 13.93 -0.19 5.92
C ALA A 42 13.33 -1.28 6.81
N ALA A 43 12.23 -1.89 6.37
CA ALA A 43 11.64 -3.03 7.08
C ALA A 43 12.62 -4.21 7.14
N ARG A 44 13.27 -4.52 6.02
CA ARG A 44 14.25 -5.60 5.93
C ARG A 44 15.49 -5.36 6.81
N ILE A 45 16.02 -4.15 6.86
CA ILE A 45 17.17 -3.81 7.72
C ILE A 45 16.78 -3.93 9.20
N ARG A 46 15.57 -3.49 9.57
CA ARG A 46 15.09 -3.67 10.93
C ARG A 46 14.94 -5.15 11.29
N ASP A 47 14.37 -5.95 10.39
CA ASP A 47 14.08 -7.35 10.67
C ASP A 47 15.35 -8.23 10.64
N GLU A 48 16.33 -7.93 9.78
CA GLU A 48 17.61 -8.68 9.67
C GLU A 48 18.69 -8.19 10.64
N LEU A 49 18.76 -6.88 10.93
CA LEU A 49 19.85 -6.26 11.68
C LEU A 49 19.40 -5.60 13.00
N GLY A 50 18.11 -5.51 13.27
CA GLY A 50 17.57 -4.87 14.48
C GLY A 50 17.69 -3.34 14.47
N LEU A 51 18.06 -2.73 13.35
CA LEU A 51 18.36 -1.30 13.25
C LEU A 51 17.18 -0.52 12.64
N ALA A 52 16.83 0.60 13.27
CA ALA A 52 15.97 1.61 12.63
C ALA A 52 16.81 2.41 11.63
N VAL A 53 16.26 2.63 10.43
CA VAL A 53 16.93 3.37 9.36
C VAL A 53 16.08 4.55 8.95
N GLU A 54 16.73 5.69 8.79
CA GLU A 54 16.14 6.92 8.30
C GLU A 54 16.67 7.20 6.90
N VAL A 55 15.80 7.73 6.05
CA VAL A 55 16.10 7.94 4.63
C VAL A 55 15.60 9.31 4.22
N GLY A 56 16.42 10.02 3.45
CA GLY A 56 16.02 11.21 2.71
C GLY A 56 16.40 11.07 1.25
N VAL A 57 15.44 11.29 0.34
CA VAL A 57 15.68 11.28 -1.10
C VAL A 57 15.49 12.68 -1.64
N GLY A 58 16.50 13.22 -2.30
CA GLY A 58 16.44 14.53 -2.95
C GLY A 58 16.64 14.41 -4.45
N MET A 59 15.89 15.20 -5.21
CA MET A 59 16.07 15.34 -6.65
C MET A 59 16.58 16.75 -6.97
N GLY A 60 17.44 16.85 -7.97
CA GLY A 60 18.07 18.10 -8.37
C GLY A 60 18.26 18.21 -9.87
N ARG A 61 18.58 19.42 -10.33
CA ARG A 61 19.16 19.65 -11.67
C ARG A 61 20.67 19.45 -11.64
N THR A 62 21.29 19.66 -10.48
CA THR A 62 22.68 19.33 -10.20
C THR A 62 22.79 18.27 -9.10
N THR A 63 23.96 17.64 -8.98
CA THR A 63 24.27 16.72 -7.86
C THR A 63 24.17 17.42 -6.52
N HIS A 64 24.64 18.67 -6.45
CA HIS A 64 24.60 19.48 -5.23
C HIS A 64 23.16 19.77 -4.77
N ASP A 65 22.26 20.11 -5.70
CA ASP A 65 20.84 20.32 -5.38
C ASP A 65 20.20 19.03 -4.85
N ALA A 66 20.47 17.90 -5.51
CA ALA A 66 19.91 16.61 -5.14
C ALA A 66 20.38 16.18 -3.74
N GLU A 67 21.66 16.36 -3.42
CA GLU A 67 22.20 16.07 -2.10
C GLU A 67 21.63 17.00 -1.02
N SER A 68 21.56 18.30 -1.29
CA SER A 68 20.99 19.28 -0.37
C SER A 68 19.53 18.96 -0.04
N HIS A 69 18.74 18.62 -1.06
CA HIS A 69 17.36 18.17 -0.87
C HIS A 69 17.27 16.84 -0.10
N ALA A 70 18.19 15.90 -0.34
CA ALA A 70 18.23 14.61 0.36
C ALA A 70 18.51 14.79 1.85
N ARG A 71 19.48 15.65 2.22
CA ARG A 71 19.76 16.00 3.62
C ARG A 71 18.57 16.68 4.28
N ALA A 72 17.92 17.61 3.58
CA ALA A 72 16.72 18.28 4.09
C ALA A 72 15.56 17.30 4.29
N ALA A 73 15.40 16.29 3.42
CA ALA A 73 14.41 15.23 3.59
C ALA A 73 14.74 14.30 4.78
N LEU A 74 16.01 13.93 4.95
CA LEU A 74 16.47 13.10 6.06
C LEU A 74 16.23 13.78 7.41
N ALA A 75 16.57 15.06 7.53
CA ALA A 75 16.34 15.85 8.74
C ALA A 75 14.86 15.91 9.14
N ARG A 76 13.94 15.91 8.15
CA ARG A 76 12.49 15.86 8.40
C ARG A 76 12.04 14.48 8.89
N SER A 77 12.65 13.41 8.38
CA SER A 77 12.41 12.03 8.81
C SER A 77 12.82 11.84 10.28
N GLN A 78 14.00 12.36 10.65
CA GLN A 78 14.54 12.39 12.02
C GLN A 78 13.66 13.14 13.02
N ALA A 79 13.09 14.27 12.59
CA ALA A 79 12.25 15.11 13.46
C ALA A 79 10.85 14.50 13.76
N GLY A 80 10.60 13.24 13.41
CA GLY A 80 9.34 12.54 13.68
C GLY A 80 8.14 13.04 12.88
N LYS A 81 8.34 13.94 11.91
CA LYS A 81 7.29 14.50 11.04
C LYS A 81 7.00 13.58 9.83
N GLN A 82 6.76 12.30 10.12
CA GLN A 82 6.43 11.22 9.15
C GLN A 82 5.26 11.55 8.20
N ALA A 83 4.44 12.55 8.51
CA ALA A 83 3.35 13.00 7.65
C ALA A 83 3.85 13.68 6.35
N GLN A 84 5.10 14.15 6.30
CA GLN A 84 5.72 14.70 5.10
C GLN A 84 6.72 13.69 4.56
N GLY A 85 6.48 13.18 3.35
CA GLY A 85 7.24 12.06 2.77
C GLY A 85 8.76 12.23 2.81
N PHE A 86 9.48 11.10 2.73
CA PHE A 86 10.94 11.03 2.79
C PHE A 86 11.64 11.51 1.50
N ALA A 87 10.89 12.01 0.52
CA ALA A 87 11.39 12.38 -0.79
C ALA A 87 11.03 13.82 -1.15
N VAL A 88 11.93 14.53 -1.84
CA VAL A 88 11.82 15.94 -2.22
C VAL A 88 12.11 16.10 -3.71
N ASP A 89 11.23 16.79 -4.44
CA ASP A 89 11.38 17.04 -5.87
C ASP A 89 12.48 18.07 -6.21
N ARG A 90 12.60 18.42 -7.49
CA ARG A 90 13.63 19.35 -7.97
C ARG A 90 13.39 20.78 -7.51
N GLU A 91 12.17 21.08 -7.11
CA GLU A 91 11.67 22.36 -6.65
C GLU A 91 11.72 22.48 -5.12
N GLY A 92 12.27 21.47 -4.43
CA GLY A 92 12.40 21.45 -2.97
C GLY A 92 11.10 21.10 -2.25
N ARG A 93 10.07 20.66 -2.97
CA ARG A 93 8.76 20.30 -2.41
C ARG A 93 8.76 18.84 -2.01
N ALA A 94 8.19 18.55 -0.84
CA ALA A 94 7.98 17.18 -0.41
C ALA A 94 7.10 16.46 -1.44
N LEU A 95 7.57 15.32 -1.93
CA LEU A 95 6.76 14.39 -2.69
C LEU A 95 5.80 13.71 -1.72
N ILE A 96 4.65 14.36 -1.52
CA ILE A 96 3.51 13.75 -0.85
C ILE A 96 2.82 12.87 -1.88
N PRO A 97 2.60 11.58 -1.61
CA PRO A 97 1.90 10.73 -2.55
C PRO A 97 0.52 11.33 -2.89
N ALA A 98 0.21 11.47 -4.18
CA ALA A 98 -1.16 11.77 -4.59
C ALA A 98 -2.08 10.62 -4.13
N PRO A 99 -3.21 10.90 -3.45
CA PRO A 99 -4.16 9.87 -3.09
C PRO A 99 -4.90 9.47 -4.37
N ARG A 100 -4.53 8.31 -4.94
CA ARG A 100 -5.41 7.46 -5.77
C ARG A 100 -4.70 6.17 -6.18
N MET A 101 -4.70 5.22 -5.25
CA MET A 101 -4.92 3.78 -5.46
C MET A 101 -5.16 3.18 -4.07
N PRO A 102 -6.01 2.15 -3.95
CA PRO A 102 -6.57 1.74 -2.66
C PRO A 102 -5.43 1.25 -1.74
N PRO A 103 -5.52 1.55 -0.44
CA PRO A 103 -4.46 1.25 0.51
C PRO A 103 -4.30 -0.26 0.63
N THR A 104 -3.12 -0.78 0.28
CA THR A 104 -2.58 -1.97 0.95
C THR A 104 -2.23 -1.59 2.39
N GLY A 105 -3.25 -1.30 3.18
CA GLY A 105 -3.15 -1.11 4.60
C GLY A 105 -3.34 -2.46 5.28
N SER A 106 -2.39 -2.86 6.12
CA SER A 106 -2.75 -3.51 7.38
C SER A 106 -3.52 -2.50 8.22
N THR A 107 -4.74 -2.16 7.80
CA THR A 107 -5.68 -1.44 8.64
C THR A 107 -6.00 -2.42 9.75
N THR A 108 -5.78 -2.04 11.01
CA THR A 108 -6.37 -2.72 12.15
C THR A 108 -7.81 -3.02 11.79
N LEU A 109 -8.11 -4.30 11.59
CA LEU A 109 -9.38 -4.72 11.05
C LEU A 109 -10.48 -4.19 11.96
N LYS A 110 -11.37 -3.34 11.44
CA LYS A 110 -12.46 -2.84 12.26
C LYS A 110 -13.32 -4.04 12.67
N PRO A 111 -13.68 -4.21 13.95
CA PRO A 111 -14.36 -5.41 14.43
C PRO A 111 -15.68 -5.67 13.67
N LYS A 112 -16.38 -4.60 13.26
CA LYS A 112 -17.60 -4.69 12.46
C LYS A 112 -17.38 -5.24 11.05
N GLY A 113 -16.26 -4.91 10.39
CA GLY A 113 -15.94 -5.39 9.04
C GLY A 113 -15.59 -6.88 9.04
N VAL A 114 -14.79 -7.30 10.03
CA VAL A 114 -14.45 -8.72 10.26
C VAL A 114 -15.69 -9.54 10.56
N GLU A 115 -16.60 -9.04 11.39
CA GLU A 115 -17.83 -9.76 11.75
C GLU A 115 -18.73 -9.99 10.52
N VAL A 116 -18.91 -8.97 9.67
CA VAL A 116 -19.69 -9.10 8.44
C VAL A 116 -19.03 -10.07 7.45
N LEU A 117 -17.70 -10.01 7.31
CA LEU A 117 -16.93 -10.95 6.49
C LEU A 117 -17.06 -12.38 7.01
N ALA A 118 -16.93 -12.60 8.32
CA ALA A 118 -17.05 -13.93 8.94
C ALA A 118 -18.45 -14.51 8.76
N ARG A 119 -19.50 -13.70 8.90
CA ARG A 119 -20.90 -14.13 8.66
C ARG A 119 -21.16 -14.50 7.20
N LEU A 120 -20.54 -13.78 6.26
CA LEU A 120 -20.63 -14.11 4.83
C LEU A 120 -19.84 -15.38 4.51
N ALA A 121 -18.60 -15.48 5.00
CA ALA A 121 -17.74 -16.64 4.80
C ALA A 121 -18.35 -17.93 5.39
N ALA A 122 -18.98 -17.85 6.57
CA ALA A 122 -19.64 -19.00 7.20
C ALA A 122 -20.86 -19.51 6.43
N LYS A 123 -21.47 -18.68 5.57
CA LYS A 123 -22.62 -19.06 4.74
C LYS A 123 -22.23 -19.47 3.32
N LEU A 124 -20.96 -19.28 2.94
CA LEU A 124 -20.38 -19.71 1.68
C LEU A 124 -19.66 -21.05 1.92
N GLU A 125 -20.39 -22.15 1.74
CA GLU A 125 -19.80 -23.50 1.79
C GLU A 125 -19.08 -23.81 0.46
N GLY A 126 -17.87 -24.38 0.52
CA GLY A 126 -17.22 -24.99 -0.65
C GLY A 126 -16.17 -24.16 -1.40
N GLY A 127 -15.53 -23.17 -0.76
CA GLY A 127 -14.38 -22.46 -1.34
C GLY A 127 -14.72 -21.39 -2.38
N ASP A 128 -16.00 -21.25 -2.74
CA ASP A 128 -16.45 -20.16 -3.59
C ASP A 128 -16.56 -18.87 -2.76
N THR A 129 -15.61 -17.96 -2.97
CA THR A 129 -15.48 -16.74 -2.18
C THR A 129 -16.09 -15.53 -2.92
N VAL A 130 -16.90 -15.78 -3.97
CA VAL A 130 -17.48 -14.75 -4.81
C VAL A 130 -18.96 -14.56 -4.47
N VAL A 131 -19.38 -13.31 -4.26
CA VAL A 131 -20.74 -12.97 -3.88
C VAL A 131 -21.23 -11.71 -4.62
N ASP A 132 -22.50 -11.69 -5.01
CA ASP A 132 -23.17 -10.49 -5.51
C ASP A 132 -23.94 -9.76 -4.40
N ALA A 133 -24.35 -8.52 -4.64
CA ALA A 133 -25.06 -7.75 -3.61
C ALA A 133 -26.45 -8.31 -3.24
N GLU A 134 -27.06 -9.10 -4.12
CA GLU A 134 -28.36 -9.71 -3.87
C GLU A 134 -28.23 -10.93 -2.95
N GLY A 135 -27.28 -11.82 -3.26
CA GLY A 135 -26.88 -12.97 -2.46
C GLY A 135 -26.34 -12.56 -1.10
N ALA A 136 -25.47 -11.54 -1.03
CA ALA A 136 -25.02 -10.99 0.25
C ALA A 136 -26.19 -10.44 1.09
N GLY A 137 -27.19 -9.82 0.45
CA GLY A 137 -28.41 -9.35 1.12
C GLY A 137 -29.23 -10.49 1.72
N LYS A 138 -29.47 -11.55 0.94
CA LYS A 138 -30.18 -12.76 1.39
C LYS A 138 -29.44 -13.45 2.54
N MET A 139 -28.12 -13.59 2.43
CA MET A 139 -27.29 -14.20 3.47
C MET A 139 -27.25 -13.40 4.77
N LEU A 140 -27.19 -12.07 4.70
CA LEU A 140 -27.13 -11.22 5.89
C LEU A 140 -28.52 -10.83 6.43
N GLY A 141 -29.61 -11.18 5.75
CA GLY A 141 -30.96 -10.77 6.12
C GLY A 141 -31.21 -9.26 5.97
N VAL A 142 -30.49 -8.60 5.06
CA VAL A 142 -30.57 -7.15 4.83
C VAL A 142 -30.99 -6.82 3.40
N THR A 143 -31.50 -5.61 3.20
CA THR A 143 -31.88 -5.15 1.85
C THR A 143 -30.67 -5.09 0.90
N PRO A 144 -30.85 -5.29 -0.43
CA PRO A 144 -29.75 -5.22 -1.40
C PRO A 144 -28.99 -3.89 -1.38
N ARG A 145 -29.66 -2.78 -1.06
CA ARG A 145 -29.04 -1.46 -0.82
C ARG A 145 -28.03 -1.50 0.33
N THR A 146 -28.42 -2.13 1.43
CA THR A 146 -27.59 -2.22 2.64
C THR A 146 -26.43 -3.18 2.40
N ALA A 147 -26.67 -4.31 1.73
CA ALA A 147 -25.64 -5.25 1.31
C ALA A 147 -24.59 -4.58 0.41
N ARG A 148 -25.00 -3.77 -0.59
CA ARG A 148 -24.07 -2.97 -1.40
C ARG A 148 -23.21 -2.03 -0.56
N ARG A 149 -23.80 -1.38 0.45
CA ARG A 149 -23.07 -0.48 1.35
C ARG A 149 -22.03 -1.25 2.15
N LEU A 150 -22.41 -2.39 2.73
CA LEU A 150 -21.51 -3.25 3.50
C LEU A 150 -20.38 -3.82 2.63
N LEU A 151 -20.68 -4.33 1.43
CA LEU A 151 -19.67 -4.82 0.49
C LEU A 151 -18.69 -3.70 0.08
N ARG A 152 -19.17 -2.48 -0.14
CA ARG A 152 -18.29 -1.34 -0.40
C ARG A 152 -17.40 -1.02 0.79
N THR A 153 -17.94 -1.05 2.01
CA THR A 153 -17.13 -0.91 3.24
C THR A 153 -16.07 -2.01 3.34
N LEU A 154 -16.39 -3.26 2.99
CA LEU A 154 -15.39 -4.34 2.96
C LEU A 154 -14.31 -4.10 1.90
N VAL A 155 -14.65 -3.54 0.74
CA VAL A 155 -13.67 -3.12 -0.28
C VAL A 155 -12.79 -1.98 0.24
N ASP A 156 -13.39 -0.96 0.85
CA ASP A 156 -12.69 0.19 1.43
C ASP A 156 -11.73 -0.25 2.56
N GLU A 157 -12.06 -1.32 3.28
CA GLU A 157 -11.27 -1.92 4.36
C GLU A 157 -10.27 -3.00 3.88
N GLY A 158 -10.24 -3.33 2.59
CA GLY A 158 -9.33 -4.34 2.03
C GLY A 158 -9.70 -5.80 2.36
N LEU A 159 -10.96 -6.05 2.72
CA LEU A 159 -11.53 -7.36 3.05
C LEU A 159 -12.29 -8.02 1.88
N ALA A 160 -12.55 -7.27 0.81
CA ALA A 160 -13.19 -7.77 -0.40
C ALA A 160 -12.63 -7.06 -1.65
N TRP A 161 -12.75 -7.71 -2.81
CA TRP A 161 -12.30 -7.20 -4.09
C TRP A 161 -13.46 -7.16 -5.10
N PRO A 162 -13.77 -6.02 -5.74
CA PRO A 162 -14.77 -5.98 -6.79
C PRO A 162 -14.24 -6.67 -8.06
N LEU A 163 -14.92 -7.71 -8.53
CA LEU A 163 -14.56 -8.37 -9.78
C LEU A 163 -15.05 -7.55 -10.98
N PRO A 164 -14.35 -7.62 -12.13
CA PRO A 164 -14.84 -7.03 -13.37
C PRO A 164 -16.26 -7.53 -13.67
N PRO A 165 -17.18 -6.66 -14.14
CA PRO A 165 -18.51 -7.10 -14.52
C PRO A 165 -18.40 -8.19 -15.58
N ASN A 166 -19.01 -9.34 -15.33
CA ASN A 166 -18.93 -10.47 -16.24
C ASN A 166 -19.63 -10.09 -17.56
N ARG A 167 -18.91 -10.12 -18.68
CA ARG A 167 -19.41 -9.75 -20.02
C ARG A 167 -20.34 -10.79 -20.63
N THR A 168 -20.91 -11.69 -19.83
CA THR A 168 -21.95 -12.59 -20.31
C THR A 168 -23.22 -11.77 -20.56
N PRO A 169 -23.75 -11.77 -21.80
CA PRO A 169 -24.93 -10.98 -22.17
C PRO A 169 -26.17 -11.62 -21.55
N GLN A 170 -26.39 -11.40 -20.25
CA GLN A 170 -27.67 -11.64 -19.61
C GLN A 170 -28.49 -10.35 -19.64
N PRO A 171 -29.78 -10.41 -20.01
CA PRO A 171 -30.65 -9.25 -20.00
C PRO A 171 -30.83 -8.77 -18.55
N GLY A 172 -30.26 -7.61 -18.23
CA GLY A 172 -30.36 -6.99 -16.91
C GLY A 172 -29.18 -6.06 -16.60
N ARG A 173 -29.32 -5.25 -15.54
CA ARG A 173 -28.23 -4.41 -15.00
C ARG A 173 -27.04 -5.31 -14.67
N PRO A 174 -25.81 -4.99 -15.12
CA PRO A 174 -24.64 -5.82 -14.85
C PRO A 174 -24.48 -6.08 -13.35
N ARG A 175 -24.41 -7.35 -12.97
CA ARG A 175 -24.24 -7.76 -11.57
C ARG A 175 -22.79 -7.53 -11.17
N GLN A 176 -22.57 -6.63 -10.23
CA GLN A 176 -21.26 -6.42 -9.62
C GLN A 176 -20.98 -7.59 -8.67
N LEU A 177 -19.97 -8.38 -9.00
CA LEU A 177 -19.47 -9.46 -8.16
C LEU A 177 -18.35 -8.95 -7.25
N TYR A 178 -18.26 -9.51 -6.05
CA TYR A 178 -17.23 -9.22 -5.06
C TYR A 178 -16.59 -10.52 -4.60
N ARG A 179 -15.27 -10.61 -4.66
CA ARG A 179 -14.49 -11.71 -4.08
C ARG A 179 -14.10 -11.34 -2.66
N LEU A 180 -14.55 -12.09 -1.67
CA LEU A 180 -14.15 -11.87 -0.27
C LEU A 180 -12.70 -12.38 -0.07
N ILE A 181 -11.99 -11.82 0.89
CA ILE A 181 -10.61 -12.21 1.21
C ILE A 181 -10.63 -12.90 2.58
N VAL A 182 -11.06 -14.15 2.60
CA VAL A 182 -11.21 -14.94 3.84
C VAL A 182 -9.87 -15.24 4.52
N GLU A 183 -8.76 -15.16 3.79
CA GLU A 183 -7.38 -15.30 4.32
C GLU A 183 -7.07 -14.24 5.40
N LYS A 184 -7.78 -13.10 5.38
CA LYS A 184 -7.62 -12.02 6.37
C LYS A 184 -8.33 -12.30 7.70
N LEU A 185 -9.11 -13.39 7.83
CA LEU A 185 -9.78 -13.77 9.08
C LEU A 185 -8.83 -14.44 10.10
N GLY A 186 -7.60 -14.76 9.72
CA GLY A 186 -6.65 -15.52 10.55
C GLY A 186 -7.04 -17.00 10.65
N PRO A 187 -6.07 -17.91 10.89
CA PRO A 187 -6.40 -19.30 11.22
C PRO A 187 -7.13 -19.34 12.56
N ARG A 188 -8.21 -20.13 12.62
CA ARG A 188 -8.93 -20.46 13.86
C ARG A 188 -8.05 -21.29 14.79
#